data_AF-A0A934INQ7-F1
#
_entry.id   AF-A0A934INQ7-F1
#
_cell.length_a   1.000
_cell.length_b   1.000
_cell.length_c   1.000
_cell.angle_alpha   90.00
_cell.angle_beta   90.00
_cell.angle_gamma   90.00
#
_symmetry.space_group_name_H-M   'P 1'
#
loop_
_entity.id
_entity.type
_entity.pdbx_description
1 polymer ?
#
loop_
_entity_poly.entity_id
_entity_poly.type
_entity_poly.pdbx_seq_one_letter_code
_entity_poly.pdbx_strand_id
1 'polypeptide(L)'
;MPSTKTLYGYWNTIRGSRSAPDRRDIDPTRIREALANTFILELDGDDKFSFRLAGSHLCTSYCRELKGRSFSALWHDRDSDAMETLLRAVTEDHAVALVTFQGTTALQTKVTFETILMPLRHNGSTHTRILGAMSALDEPYWLGVQPVLEQRITGLRLIWPDEISAEETTREVLASVVNDVDFAPASPAGLPTTVYGRTARRYAHLAVIDGGRN
;
A
#
# COMPACT_ATOMS: atom_id res chain seq x y z
N MET A 1 -4.26 -15.62 10.52
CA MET A 1 -4.48 -14.57 9.51
C MET A 1 -3.39 -14.69 8.46
N PRO A 2 -3.65 -14.42 7.17
CA PRO A 2 -2.61 -14.49 6.14
C PRO A 2 -1.47 -13.54 6.49
N SER A 3 -0.24 -14.07 6.49
CA SER A 3 0.98 -13.38 6.94
C SER A 3 1.19 -12.03 6.24
N THR A 4 0.73 -11.95 4.98
CA THR A 4 0.67 -10.76 4.13
C THR A 4 -0.02 -9.57 4.80
N LYS A 5 -1.23 -9.76 5.36
CA LYS A 5 -2.02 -8.67 5.96
C LYS A 5 -1.38 -8.18 7.26
N THR A 6 -0.89 -9.10 8.08
CA THR A 6 -0.19 -8.77 9.33
C THR A 6 1.07 -7.95 9.03
N LEU A 7 1.87 -8.38 8.05
CA LEU A 7 3.09 -7.66 7.69
C LEU A 7 2.78 -6.29 7.08
N TYR A 8 1.75 -6.19 6.22
CA TYR A 8 1.31 -4.91 5.65
C TYR A 8 0.86 -3.91 6.72
N GLY A 9 0.01 -4.33 7.66
CA GLY A 9 -0.45 -3.47 8.74
C GLY A 9 0.71 -2.98 9.62
N TYR A 10 1.65 -3.86 9.93
CA TYR A 10 2.87 -3.50 10.63
C TYR A 10 3.72 -2.49 9.84
N TRP A 11 3.98 -2.77 8.56
CA TRP A 11 4.73 -1.88 7.66
C TRP A 11 4.07 -0.50 7.57
N ASN A 12 2.74 -0.45 7.42
CA ASN A 12 1.98 0.79 7.35
C ASN A 12 2.06 1.59 8.66
N THR A 13 2.08 0.89 9.79
CA THR A 13 2.23 1.53 11.11
C THR A 13 3.62 2.17 11.26
N ILE A 14 4.70 1.48 10.87
CA ILE A 14 6.07 1.98 11.07
C ILE A 14 6.45 3.09 10.09
N ARG A 15 5.91 3.09 8.86
CA ARG A 15 6.19 4.16 7.89
C ARG A 15 5.64 5.50 8.36
N GLY A 16 4.48 5.50 9.03
CA GLY A 16 3.74 6.72 9.35
C GLY A 16 3.45 7.53 8.08
N SER A 17 3.77 8.81 8.10
CA SER A 17 3.60 9.73 6.96
C SER A 17 4.71 9.63 5.89
N ARG A 18 5.72 8.79 6.07
CA ARG A 18 6.81 8.60 5.09
C ARG A 18 6.38 7.61 4.02
N SER A 19 6.86 7.78 2.78
CA SER A 19 6.57 6.86 1.67
C SER A 19 7.11 5.43 1.86
N ALA A 20 8.11 5.25 2.72
CA ALA A 20 8.60 3.94 3.14
C ALA A 20 9.30 4.04 4.50
N PRO A 21 9.24 2.99 5.34
CA PRO A 21 9.96 2.94 6.61
C PRO A 21 11.46 2.69 6.38
N ASP A 22 12.29 3.01 7.38
CA ASP A 22 13.69 2.60 7.38
C ASP A 22 13.83 1.14 7.81
N ARG A 23 14.80 0.42 7.25
CA ARG A 23 15.17 -0.92 7.72
C ARG A 23 15.43 -0.93 9.22
N ARG A 24 15.98 0.13 9.80
CA ARG A 24 16.26 0.25 11.24
C ARG A 24 14.99 0.29 12.10
N ASP A 25 13.86 0.70 11.52
CA ASP A 25 12.56 0.77 12.21
C ASP A 25 11.90 -0.61 12.36
N ILE A 26 12.38 -1.61 11.61
CA ILE A 26 11.84 -2.98 11.65
C ILE A 26 12.35 -3.70 12.90
N ASP A 27 11.41 -3.97 13.80
CA ASP A 27 11.54 -4.82 14.97
C ASP A 27 10.92 -6.21 14.69
N PRO A 28 11.74 -7.26 14.48
CA PRO A 28 11.25 -8.61 14.23
C PRO A 28 10.32 -9.16 15.32
N THR A 29 10.47 -8.70 16.57
CA THR A 29 9.70 -9.22 17.70
C THR A 29 8.21 -8.88 17.61
N ARG A 30 7.85 -7.82 16.86
CA ARG A 30 6.46 -7.39 16.63
C ARG A 30 5.74 -8.18 15.55
N ILE A 31 6.47 -8.90 14.71
CA ILE A 31 5.93 -9.69 13.58
C ILE A 31 6.28 -11.17 13.69
N ARG A 32 6.54 -11.68 14.91
CA ARG A 32 6.99 -13.06 15.18
C ARG A 32 6.21 -14.13 14.42
N GLU A 33 4.89 -14.00 14.37
CA GLU A 33 4.00 -14.95 13.69
C GLU A 33 4.14 -14.94 12.16
N ALA A 34 4.51 -13.79 11.57
CA ALA A 34 4.70 -13.63 10.14
C ALA A 34 6.16 -13.83 9.70
N LEU A 35 7.12 -13.87 10.62
CA LEU A 35 8.56 -13.97 10.30
C LEU A 35 8.91 -15.20 9.47
N ALA A 36 8.26 -16.34 9.73
CA ALA A 36 8.51 -17.57 8.99
C ALA A 36 8.14 -17.44 7.50
N ASN A 37 7.23 -16.52 7.17
CA ASN A 37 6.75 -16.21 5.83
C ASN A 37 7.34 -14.91 5.26
N THR A 38 8.22 -14.24 6.01
CA THR A 38 8.79 -12.94 5.63
C THR A 38 10.12 -13.12 4.90
N PHE A 39 10.42 -12.25 3.96
CA PHE A 39 11.71 -12.17 3.29
C PHE A 39 12.12 -10.72 3.05
N ILE A 40 13.42 -10.53 2.82
CA ILE A 40 13.98 -9.25 2.41
C ILE A 40 14.74 -9.49 1.12
N LEU A 41 14.38 -8.74 0.08
CA LEU A 41 15.16 -8.67 -1.14
C LEU A 41 16.15 -7.52 -1.06
N GLU A 42 17.28 -7.69 -1.70
CA GLU A 42 18.32 -6.68 -1.87
C GLU A 42 18.73 -6.64 -3.33
N LEU A 43 18.89 -5.42 -3.85
CA LEU A 43 19.46 -5.20 -5.17
C LEU A 43 20.94 -5.61 -5.14
N ASP A 44 21.31 -6.58 -5.97
CA ASP A 44 22.68 -7.04 -6.12
C ASP A 44 23.46 -6.19 -7.14
N GLY A 45 24.72 -6.55 -7.37
CA GLY A 45 25.60 -5.81 -8.30
C GLY A 45 25.23 -5.95 -9.78
N ASP A 46 24.32 -6.87 -10.12
CA ASP A 46 23.83 -7.09 -11.48
C ASP A 46 22.46 -6.42 -11.70
N ASP A 47 22.08 -5.47 -10.85
CA ASP A 47 20.76 -4.82 -10.80
C ASP A 47 19.59 -5.81 -10.69
N LYS A 48 19.82 -6.97 -10.06
CA LYS A 48 18.77 -7.96 -9.80
C LYS A 48 18.46 -8.05 -8.32
N PHE A 49 17.21 -8.36 -8.02
CA PHE A 49 16.81 -8.59 -6.64
C PHE A 49 17.15 -10.02 -6.23
N SER A 50 17.95 -10.14 -5.16
CA SER A 50 18.28 -11.42 -4.54
C SER A 50 17.76 -11.48 -3.10
N PHE A 51 17.49 -12.68 -2.60
CA PHE A 51 17.04 -12.86 -1.23
C PHE A 51 18.19 -12.61 -0.25
N ARG A 52 18.13 -11.51 0.49
CA ARG A 52 19.03 -11.27 1.61
C ARG A 52 18.67 -12.10 2.83
N LEU A 53 17.37 -12.25 3.07
CA LEU A 53 16.79 -13.04 4.15
C LEU A 53 15.52 -13.72 3.63
N ALA A 54 15.30 -14.97 4.05
CA ALA A 54 14.08 -15.71 3.77
C ALA A 54 13.66 -16.48 5.02
N GLY A 55 12.38 -16.42 5.35
CA GLY A 55 11.79 -17.15 6.46
C GLY A 55 11.81 -18.67 6.22
N SER A 56 11.71 -19.43 7.31
CA SER A 56 11.79 -20.89 7.28
C SER A 56 10.69 -21.56 6.46
N HIS A 57 9.46 -21.04 6.47
CA HIS A 57 8.36 -21.59 5.68
C HIS A 57 8.57 -21.38 4.18
N LEU A 58 9.19 -20.25 3.79
CA LEU A 58 9.60 -20.03 2.41
C LEU A 58 10.64 -21.06 1.98
N CYS A 59 11.73 -21.20 2.73
CA CYS A 59 12.77 -22.18 2.42
C CYS A 59 12.20 -23.61 2.35
N THR A 60 11.26 -23.92 3.23
CA THR A 60 10.52 -25.21 3.23
C THR A 60 9.70 -25.36 1.95
N SER A 61 8.93 -24.36 1.53
CA SER A 61 8.10 -24.41 0.31
C SER A 61 8.91 -24.70 -0.98
N TYR A 62 10.17 -24.26 -1.04
CA TYR A 62 11.07 -24.55 -2.16
C TYR A 62 12.03 -25.72 -1.90
N CYS A 63 11.90 -26.40 -0.74
CA CYS A 63 12.80 -27.44 -0.25
C CYS A 63 14.29 -27.06 -0.34
N ARG A 64 14.61 -25.77 -0.19
CA ARG A 64 15.99 -25.24 -0.31
C ARG A 64 16.15 -23.90 0.36
N GLU A 65 17.39 -23.58 0.72
CA GLU A 65 17.74 -22.22 1.16
C GLU A 65 17.61 -21.23 0.00
N LEU A 66 16.84 -20.16 0.21
CA LEU A 66 16.64 -19.09 -0.76
C LEU A 66 17.67 -17.97 -0.65
N LYS A 67 18.37 -17.84 0.47
CA LYS A 67 19.36 -16.78 0.70
C LYS A 67 20.40 -16.73 -0.43
N GLY A 68 20.62 -15.54 -0.97
CA GLY A 68 21.53 -15.28 -2.09
C GLY A 68 20.98 -15.66 -3.47
N ARG A 69 19.79 -16.25 -3.57
CA ARG A 69 19.19 -16.58 -4.88
C ARG A 69 18.44 -15.39 -5.46
N SER A 70 18.38 -15.34 -6.78
CA SER A 70 17.58 -14.34 -7.50
C SER A 70 16.09 -14.58 -7.27
N PHE A 71 15.37 -13.50 -7.00
CA PHE A 71 13.91 -13.50 -6.92
C PHE A 71 13.28 -13.65 -8.31
N SER A 72 13.83 -12.99 -9.33
CA SER A 72 13.31 -13.08 -10.71
C SER A 72 13.41 -14.51 -11.28
N ALA A 73 14.46 -15.25 -10.91
CA ALA A 73 14.67 -16.63 -11.34
C ALA A 73 13.64 -17.65 -10.80
N LEU A 74 12.75 -17.21 -9.91
CA LEU A 74 11.67 -18.03 -9.38
C LEU A 74 10.44 -18.08 -10.29
N TRP A 75 10.33 -17.14 -11.23
CA TRP A 75 9.18 -16.94 -12.11
C TRP A 75 9.43 -17.57 -13.47
N HIS A 76 8.36 -18.00 -14.14
CA HIS A 76 8.46 -18.40 -15.54
C HIS A 76 8.87 -17.18 -16.40
N ASP A 77 9.70 -17.40 -17.42
CA ASP A 77 10.10 -16.40 -18.41
C ASP A 77 8.96 -15.48 -18.91
N ARG A 78 7.75 -16.01 -19.11
CA ARG A 78 6.59 -15.21 -19.57
C ARG A 78 6.12 -14.14 -18.59
N ASP A 79 6.43 -14.33 -17.31
CA ASP A 79 6.02 -13.45 -16.22
C ASP A 79 7.20 -12.59 -15.72
N SER A 80 8.40 -12.72 -16.32
CA SER A 80 9.60 -12.00 -15.91
C SER A 80 9.48 -10.49 -16.12
N ASP A 81 9.03 -10.04 -17.30
CA ASP A 81 8.84 -8.62 -17.61
C ASP A 81 7.80 -7.96 -16.68
N ALA A 82 6.73 -8.70 -16.38
CA ALA A 82 5.68 -8.24 -15.46
C ALA A 82 6.23 -8.09 -14.04
N MET A 83 7.07 -9.04 -13.59
CA MET A 83 7.72 -8.97 -12.29
C MET A 83 8.76 -7.85 -12.19
N GLU A 84 9.53 -7.61 -13.25
CA GLU A 84 10.49 -6.50 -13.31
C GLU A 84 9.77 -5.15 -13.22
N THR A 85 8.70 -4.98 -14.01
CA THR A 85 7.84 -3.79 -13.95
C THR A 85 7.26 -3.58 -12.55
N LEU A 86 6.83 -4.66 -11.90
CA LEU A 86 6.30 -4.62 -10.55
C LEU A 86 7.36 -4.19 -9.52
N LEU A 87 8.55 -4.79 -9.58
CA LEU A 87 9.67 -4.45 -8.70
C LEU A 87 10.05 -2.98 -8.85
N ARG A 88 10.04 -2.46 -10.08
CA ARG A 88 10.28 -1.06 -10.38
C ARG A 88 9.21 -0.13 -9.78
N ALA A 89 7.93 -0.47 -9.92
CA ALA A 89 6.85 0.29 -9.29
C ALA A 89 6.97 0.31 -7.76
N VAL A 90 7.41 -0.79 -7.15
CA VAL A 90 7.64 -0.86 -5.70
C VAL A 90 8.80 0.04 -5.28
N THR A 91 9.90 0.05 -6.02
CA THR A 91 11.15 0.73 -5.63
C THR A 91 11.20 2.21 -5.98
N GLU A 92 10.70 2.57 -7.17
CA GLU A 92 10.68 3.93 -7.71
C GLU A 92 9.43 4.70 -7.27
N ASP A 93 8.24 4.10 -7.43
CA ASP A 93 6.96 4.78 -7.14
C ASP A 93 6.46 4.57 -5.70
N HIS A 94 7.23 3.85 -4.89
CA HIS A 94 6.91 3.47 -3.51
C HIS A 94 5.55 2.78 -3.37
N ALA A 95 5.11 2.11 -4.44
CA ALA A 95 3.88 1.32 -4.44
C ALA A 95 4.06 0.03 -3.63
N VAL A 96 2.94 -0.51 -3.15
CA VAL A 96 2.87 -1.84 -2.54
C VAL A 96 2.24 -2.80 -3.53
N ALA A 97 2.93 -3.87 -3.84
CA ALA A 97 2.46 -4.87 -4.78
C ALA A 97 1.94 -6.11 -4.06
N LEU A 98 0.72 -6.53 -4.38
CA LEU A 98 0.13 -7.79 -3.98
C LEU A 98 0.02 -8.69 -5.21
N VAL A 99 0.66 -9.85 -5.17
CA VAL A 99 0.73 -10.80 -6.27
C VAL A 99 0.16 -12.13 -5.80
N THR A 100 -0.81 -12.65 -6.54
CA THR A 100 -1.25 -14.03 -6.40
C THR A 100 -0.67 -14.83 -7.55
N PHE A 101 -0.14 -16.01 -7.26
CA PHE A 101 0.48 -16.86 -8.27
C PHE A 101 0.30 -18.33 -7.92
N GLN A 102 0.46 -19.18 -8.93
CA GLN A 102 0.40 -20.62 -8.76
C GLN A 102 1.80 -21.20 -8.86
N GLY A 103 2.22 -21.93 -7.83
CA GLY A 103 3.44 -22.73 -7.83
C GLY A 103 3.15 -24.12 -8.38
N THR A 104 4.02 -24.63 -9.26
CA THR A 104 3.95 -25.98 -9.84
C THR A 104 5.16 -26.80 -9.42
N THR A 105 4.94 -28.06 -9.03
CA THR A 105 6.02 -29.01 -8.70
C THR A 105 6.40 -29.88 -9.90
N ALA A 106 7.45 -30.70 -9.77
CA ALA A 106 7.83 -31.69 -10.78
C ALA A 106 6.70 -32.68 -11.13
N LEU A 107 5.81 -33.00 -10.17
CA LEU A 107 4.70 -33.93 -10.38
C LEU A 107 3.45 -33.24 -10.93
N GLN A 108 3.55 -31.99 -11.41
CA GLN A 108 2.44 -31.19 -11.92
C GLN A 108 1.34 -30.93 -10.88
N THR A 109 1.66 -31.07 -9.58
CA THR A 109 0.79 -30.61 -8.50
C THR A 109 0.94 -29.10 -8.35
N LYS A 110 -0.16 -28.45 -7.95
CA LYS A 110 -0.30 -27.00 -7.93
C LYS A 110 -0.73 -26.52 -6.55
N VAL A 111 -0.19 -25.38 -6.15
CA VAL A 111 -0.58 -24.67 -4.93
C VAL A 111 -0.63 -23.17 -5.26
N THR A 112 -1.60 -22.47 -4.71
CA THR A 112 -1.73 -21.02 -4.89
C THR A 112 -1.05 -20.31 -3.73
N PHE A 113 -0.28 -19.29 -4.05
CA PHE A 113 0.40 -18.42 -3.09
C PHE A 113 -0.07 -16.99 -3.24
N GLU A 114 0.09 -16.25 -2.16
CA GLU A 114 0.00 -14.79 -2.12
C GLU A 114 1.34 -14.24 -1.63
N THR A 115 1.86 -13.26 -2.35
CA THR A 115 3.06 -12.49 -1.99
C THR A 115 2.73 -11.01 -1.95
N ILE A 116 3.21 -10.32 -0.93
CA ILE A 116 3.26 -8.85 -0.90
C ILE A 116 4.70 -8.37 -0.97
N LEU A 117 4.93 -7.29 -1.71
CA LEU A 117 6.20 -6.59 -1.84
C LEU A 117 5.99 -5.13 -1.44
N MET A 118 6.84 -4.64 -0.55
CA MET A 118 6.76 -3.30 0.01
C MET A 118 8.16 -2.65 0.00
N PRO A 119 8.25 -1.35 -0.31
CA PRO A 119 9.53 -0.67 -0.34
C PRO A 119 10.12 -0.55 1.06
N LEU A 120 11.44 -0.59 1.13
CA LEU A 120 12.18 -0.39 2.37
C LEU A 120 13.36 0.55 2.15
N ARG A 121 13.46 1.58 3.00
CA ARG A 121 14.59 2.50 2.97
C ARG A 121 15.80 1.87 3.65
N HIS A 122 16.96 2.05 3.03
CA HIS A 122 18.23 1.64 3.59
C HIS A 122 19.31 2.65 3.20
N ASN A 123 19.98 3.23 4.20
CA ASN A 123 21.00 4.27 4.02
C ASN A 123 20.51 5.45 3.15
N GLY A 124 19.23 5.81 3.28
CA GLY A 124 18.62 6.90 2.52
C GLY A 124 18.05 6.52 1.14
N SER A 125 18.32 5.32 0.62
CA SER A 125 17.79 4.85 -0.68
C SER A 125 16.63 3.86 -0.50
N THR A 126 15.56 4.01 -1.28
CA THR A 126 14.41 3.08 -1.37
C THR A 126 14.60 1.98 -2.40
N HIS A 127 15.54 2.15 -3.33
CA HIS A 127 15.69 1.24 -4.48
C HIS A 127 16.46 -0.04 -4.16
N THR A 128 17.07 -0.09 -2.98
CA THR A 128 18.03 -1.16 -2.65
C THR A 128 17.40 -2.33 -1.91
N ARG A 129 16.25 -2.16 -1.25
CA ARG A 129 15.65 -3.20 -0.43
C ARG A 129 14.13 -3.22 -0.56
N ILE A 130 13.60 -4.44 -0.58
CA ILE A 130 12.17 -4.70 -0.57
C ILE A 130 11.88 -5.65 0.59
N LEU A 131 10.89 -5.30 1.40
CA LEU A 131 10.33 -6.19 2.41
C LEU A 131 9.15 -6.94 1.80
N GLY A 132 9.08 -8.25 1.98
CA GLY A 132 7.94 -9.02 1.50
C GLY A 132 7.52 -10.13 2.45
N ALA A 133 6.29 -10.60 2.25
CA ALA A 133 5.82 -11.85 2.83
C ALA A 133 5.22 -12.71 1.72
N MET A 134 5.38 -14.02 1.84
CA MET A 134 4.80 -15.00 0.95
C MET A 134 4.19 -16.13 1.77
N SER A 135 2.93 -16.45 1.50
CA SER A 135 2.22 -17.56 2.14
C SER A 135 1.37 -18.30 1.14
N ALA A 136 1.28 -19.62 1.31
CA ALA A 136 0.34 -20.43 0.55
C ALA A 136 -1.08 -20.08 1.00
N LEU A 137 -2.01 -19.96 0.05
CA LEU A 137 -3.43 -19.76 0.34
C LEU A 137 -4.07 -21.05 0.85
N ASP A 138 -3.59 -22.18 0.34
CA ASP A 138 -3.92 -23.52 0.80
C ASP A 138 -2.61 -24.24 1.17
N GLU A 139 -2.59 -24.97 2.28
CA GLU A 139 -1.43 -25.74 2.72
C GLU A 139 -1.65 -27.24 2.44
N PRO A 140 -1.36 -27.73 1.22
CA PRO A 140 -1.50 -29.14 0.92
C PRO A 140 -0.44 -29.96 1.65
N TYR A 141 -0.76 -31.22 1.98
CA TYR A 141 0.11 -32.12 2.74
C TYR A 141 1.53 -32.32 2.15
N TRP A 142 1.70 -32.06 0.86
CA TRP A 142 2.97 -32.22 0.14
C TRP A 142 3.83 -30.95 0.15
N LEU A 143 3.29 -29.80 0.56
CA LEU A 143 4.04 -28.54 0.63
C LEU A 143 5.15 -28.69 1.67
N GLY A 144 6.41 -28.49 1.24
CA GLY A 144 7.58 -28.75 2.08
C GLY A 144 8.26 -30.10 1.88
N VAL A 145 7.59 -31.02 1.20
CA VAL A 145 8.18 -32.30 0.75
C VAL A 145 8.59 -32.21 -0.72
N GLN A 146 7.75 -31.56 -1.54
CA GLN A 146 8.02 -31.35 -2.96
C GLN A 146 8.38 -29.89 -3.23
N PRO A 147 9.51 -29.64 -3.93
CA PRO A 147 9.90 -28.27 -4.24
C PRO A 147 8.96 -27.66 -5.27
N VAL A 148 8.51 -26.43 -5.01
CA VAL A 148 7.94 -25.57 -6.05
C VAL A 148 9.05 -25.21 -7.04
N LEU A 149 8.88 -25.57 -8.31
CA LEU A 149 9.91 -25.40 -9.35
C LEU A 149 9.64 -24.18 -10.21
N GLU A 150 8.38 -23.87 -10.47
CA GLU A 150 7.96 -22.82 -11.38
C GLU A 150 6.76 -22.07 -10.82
N GLN A 151 6.70 -20.76 -11.08
CA GLN A 151 5.62 -19.89 -10.63
C GLN A 151 5.00 -19.16 -11.81
N ARG A 152 3.66 -19.11 -11.83
CA ARG A 152 2.87 -18.38 -12.81
C ARG A 152 1.98 -17.35 -12.13
N ILE A 153 2.09 -16.10 -12.53
CA ILE A 153 1.25 -15.02 -11.99
C ILE A 153 -0.21 -15.30 -12.40
N THR A 154 -1.11 -15.28 -11.42
CA THR A 154 -2.55 -15.43 -11.63
C THR A 154 -3.31 -14.14 -11.36
N GLY A 155 -2.73 -13.23 -10.58
CA GLY A 155 -3.32 -11.94 -10.27
C GLY A 155 -2.29 -10.97 -9.70
N LEU A 156 -2.50 -9.68 -9.96
CA LEU A 156 -1.62 -8.61 -9.54
C LEU A 156 -2.47 -7.41 -9.14
N ARG A 157 -2.13 -6.80 -8.02
CA ARG A 157 -2.72 -5.56 -7.54
C ARG A 157 -1.63 -4.64 -7.01
N LEU A 158 -1.62 -3.40 -7.50
CA LEU A 158 -0.83 -2.32 -6.93
C LEU A 158 -1.69 -1.50 -5.95
N ILE A 159 -1.06 -1.07 -4.87
CA ILE A 159 -1.66 -0.28 -3.80
C ILE A 159 -0.73 0.92 -3.59
N TRP A 160 -1.27 2.14 -3.66
CA TRP A 160 -0.54 3.38 -3.39
C TRP A 160 -0.90 3.89 -1.99
N PRO A 161 -0.04 3.70 -0.97
CA PRO A 161 -0.39 4.03 0.41
C PRO A 161 -0.56 5.53 0.64
N ASP A 162 0.13 6.35 -0.15
CA ASP A 162 0.08 7.82 -0.06
C ASP A 162 -1.30 8.35 -0.47
N GLU A 163 -1.91 7.77 -1.51
CA GLU A 163 -3.26 8.11 -1.95
C GLU A 163 -4.30 7.72 -0.90
N ILE A 164 -4.19 6.50 -0.34
CA ILE A 164 -5.11 6.02 0.71
C ILE A 164 -5.01 6.92 1.96
N SER A 165 -3.79 7.27 2.37
CA SER A 165 -3.58 8.15 3.54
C SER A 165 -4.18 9.54 3.30
N ALA A 166 -4.06 10.08 2.08
CA ALA A 166 -4.64 11.38 1.73
C ALA A 166 -6.17 11.34 1.69
N GLU A 167 -6.77 10.27 1.17
CA GLU A 167 -8.22 10.07 1.16
C GLU A 167 -8.79 9.91 2.58
N GLU A 168 -8.15 9.11 3.43
CA GLU A 168 -8.55 8.92 4.83
C GLU A 168 -8.42 10.23 5.63
N THR A 169 -7.31 10.95 5.48
CA THR A 169 -7.12 12.27 6.09
C THR A 169 -8.19 13.26 5.62
N THR A 170 -8.49 13.27 4.31
CA THR A 170 -9.53 14.15 3.76
C THR A 170 -10.91 13.80 4.34
N ARG A 171 -11.25 12.51 4.45
CA ARG A 171 -12.50 12.07 5.07
C ARG A 171 -12.58 12.41 6.55
N GLU A 172 -11.50 12.27 7.31
CA GLU A 172 -11.45 12.65 8.73
C GLU A 172 -11.59 14.17 8.93
N VAL A 173 -10.94 14.98 8.09
CA VAL A 173 -11.12 16.44 8.10
C VAL A 173 -12.56 16.81 7.75
N LEU A 174 -13.15 16.19 6.73
CA LEU A 174 -14.55 16.43 6.39
C LEU A 174 -15.50 16.01 7.53
N ALA A 175 -15.26 14.87 8.17
CA ALA A 175 -16.07 14.38 9.27
C ALA A 175 -15.95 15.25 10.54
N SER A 176 -14.75 15.77 10.84
CA SER A 176 -14.53 16.68 11.96
C SER A 176 -15.11 18.07 11.72
N VAL A 177 -15.00 18.62 10.51
CA VAL A 177 -15.65 19.90 10.16
C VAL A 177 -17.17 19.79 10.30
N VAL A 178 -17.79 18.68 9.86
CA VAL A 178 -19.25 18.47 10.02
C VAL A 178 -19.66 18.43 11.50
N ASN A 179 -18.80 17.97 12.40
CA ASN A 179 -19.09 17.94 13.84
C ASN A 179 -18.81 19.28 14.56
N ASP A 180 -17.93 20.13 14.04
CA ASP A 180 -17.62 21.46 14.60
C ASP A 180 -18.54 22.58 14.07
N VAL A 181 -19.30 22.35 12.99
CA VAL A 181 -20.35 23.28 12.57
C VAL A 181 -21.58 23.10 13.46
N ASP A 182 -21.52 23.66 14.67
CA ASP A 182 -22.71 23.98 15.45
C ASP A 182 -23.46 25.10 14.69
N PHE A 183 -24.33 24.69 13.76
CA PHE A 183 -25.22 25.59 13.05
C PHE A 183 -26.32 26.03 14.03
N ALA A 184 -25.95 26.85 15.01
CA ALA A 184 -26.92 27.65 15.74
C ALA A 184 -27.54 28.61 14.71
N PRO A 185 -28.85 28.52 14.41
CA PRO A 185 -29.49 29.56 13.63
C PRO A 185 -29.55 30.80 14.53
N ALA A 186 -28.51 31.62 14.49
CA ALA A 186 -28.58 32.98 14.96
C ALA A 186 -29.58 33.70 14.05
N SER A 187 -30.84 33.67 14.47
CA SER A 187 -31.89 34.51 13.91
C SER A 187 -31.36 35.94 13.93
N PRO A 188 -31.17 36.61 12.79
CA PRO A 188 -30.76 38.00 12.82
C PRO A 188 -31.94 38.77 13.41
N ALA A 189 -31.84 39.13 14.68
CA ALA A 189 -32.73 40.08 15.32
C ALA A 189 -32.63 41.39 14.52
N GLY A 190 -33.61 41.60 13.64
CA GLY A 190 -33.66 42.75 12.77
C GLY A 190 -33.78 44.01 13.61
N LEU A 191 -32.68 44.74 13.75
CA LEU A 191 -32.73 46.10 14.25
C LEU A 191 -33.54 46.96 13.25
N PRO A 192 -34.57 47.69 13.70
CA PRO A 192 -35.36 48.53 12.82
C PRO A 192 -34.56 49.78 12.45
N THR A 193 -34.07 49.85 11.21
CA THR A 193 -33.54 51.08 10.62
C THR A 193 -34.56 51.66 9.66
N THR A 194 -35.13 52.79 10.06
CA THR A 194 -36.00 53.64 9.23
C THR A 194 -35.16 54.33 8.17
N VAL A 195 -35.49 54.14 6.89
CA VAL A 195 -34.90 54.94 5.80
C VAL A 195 -36.00 55.79 5.16
N TYR A 196 -36.02 57.07 5.57
CA TYR A 196 -36.61 58.27 4.98
C TYR A 196 -38.12 58.31 4.68
N GLY A 197 -38.96 58.05 5.68
CA GLY A 197 -40.42 58.14 5.54
C GLY A 197 -41.05 57.13 4.57
N ARG A 198 -40.25 56.31 3.87
CA ARG A 198 -40.71 55.19 3.05
C ARG A 198 -39.67 54.06 3.04
N THR A 199 -40.08 52.93 3.59
CA THR A 199 -39.37 51.66 3.69
C THR A 199 -38.80 51.17 2.35
N ALA A 200 -37.50 50.88 2.30
CA ALA A 200 -36.88 50.05 1.28
C ALA A 200 -35.82 49.12 1.91
N ARG A 201 -36.04 47.79 1.80
CA ARG A 201 -35.03 46.75 2.09
C ARG A 201 -34.59 46.16 0.75
N ARG A 202 -33.27 46.17 0.49
CA ARG A 202 -32.62 45.51 -0.64
C ARG A 202 -32.70 43.99 -0.48
N TYR A 203 -33.07 43.31 -1.56
CA TYR A 203 -32.69 41.92 -1.79
C TYR A 203 -31.44 41.87 -2.68
N ALA A 204 -30.61 40.88 -2.36
CA ALA A 204 -29.44 40.33 -3.04
C ALA A 204 -29.13 40.78 -4.49
N HIS A 205 -27.84 41.06 -4.72
CA HIS A 205 -27.16 40.99 -6.03
C HIS A 205 -27.79 41.76 -7.21
N LEU A 206 -28.08 43.06 -7.06
CA LEU A 206 -27.93 44.05 -8.15
C LEU A 206 -28.13 45.49 -7.61
N ALA A 207 -27.37 46.44 -8.14
CA ALA A 207 -27.59 47.87 -7.95
C ALA A 207 -27.84 48.50 -9.32
N VAL A 208 -29.06 48.97 -9.55
CA VAL A 208 -29.45 49.75 -10.73
C VAL A 208 -29.57 51.21 -10.31
N ILE A 209 -28.93 52.10 -11.07
CA ILE A 209 -28.92 53.55 -10.85
C ILE A 209 -29.93 54.17 -11.82
N ASP A 210 -30.99 54.77 -11.28
CA ASP A 210 -32.00 55.47 -12.08
C ASP A 210 -31.47 56.88 -12.43
N GLY A 211 -31.13 57.07 -13.70
CA GLY A 211 -30.74 58.36 -14.26
C GLY A 211 -31.91 58.95 -15.04
N GLY A 212 -32.61 59.92 -14.44
CA GLY A 212 -33.58 60.76 -15.14
C GLY A 212 -32.98 62.07 -15.62
N ARG A 213 -33.33 62.51 -16.84
CA ARG A 213 -33.65 63.92 -17.11
C ARG A 213 -34.36 64.15 -18.45
N ASN A 214 -35.48 64.86 -18.31
CA ASN A 214 -36.28 65.67 -19.25
C ASN A 214 -37.07 64.95 -20.34
#